data_AF-A0A2D6MEA6-F1
#
_entry.id   AF-A0A2D6MEA6-F1
#
_cell.length_a   1.000
_cell.length_b   1.000
_cell.length_c   1.000
_cell.angle_alpha   90.00
_cell.angle_beta   90.00
_cell.angle_gamma   90.00
#
_symmetry.space_group_name_H-M   'P 1'
#
loop_
_entity.id
_entity.type
_entity.pdbx_description
1 polymer ?
#
loop_
_entity_poly.entity_id
_entity_poly.type
_entity_poly.pdbx_seq_one_letter_code
_entity_poly.pdbx_strand_id
1 'polypeptide(L)' 'MNIGDIVRCKPNGSTILGGEIGIVMTELRHGVNASFVDVLVNGEIISFNWKGLEVINGNR' A
#
# COMPACT_ATOMS: atom_id res chain seq x y z
N MET A 1 3.86 -0.67 8.89
CA MET A 1 3.37 0.28 7.89
C MET A 1 2.39 1.18 8.61
N ASN A 2 2.70 2.46 8.65
CA ASN A 2 1.97 3.49 9.37
C ASN A 2 1.36 4.47 8.38
N ILE A 3 0.35 5.23 8.83
CA ILE A 3 -0.19 6.35 8.05
C ILE A 3 0.93 7.35 7.74
N GLY A 4 1.02 7.75 6.48
CA GLY A 4 2.06 8.64 5.97
C GLY A 4 3.34 7.93 5.50
N ASP A 5 3.49 6.62 5.68
CA ASP A 5 4.60 5.88 5.09
C ASP A 5 4.53 5.95 3.57
N ILE A 6 5.68 6.19 2.94
CA ILE A 6 5.83 6.13 1.49
C ILE A 6 6.15 4.69 1.12
N VAL A 7 5.34 4.13 0.21
CA VAL A 7 5.43 2.73 -0.22
C VAL A 7 5.60 2.62 -1.72
N ARG A 8 6.30 1.57 -2.16
CA ARG A 8 6.33 1.11 -3.55
C ARG A 8 5.36 -0.06 -3.70
N CYS A 9 4.49 0.02 -4.71
CA CYS A 9 3.55 -1.03 -5.07
C CYS A 9 4.26 -2.11 -5.88
N LYS A 10 4.27 -3.35 -5.40
CA LYS A 10 4.84 -4.48 -6.13
C LYS A 10 3.88 -4.93 -7.23
N PRO A 11 4.39 -5.35 -8.40
CA PRO A 11 3.56 -5.99 -9.41
C PRO A 11 2.97 -7.27 -8.82
N ASN A 12 1.66 -7.31 -8.65
CA ASN A 12 0.95 -8.53 -8.30
C ASN A 12 -0.03 -8.84 -9.43
N GLY A 13 0.36 -9.76 -10.32
CA GLY A 13 -0.42 -10.59 -11.26
C GLY A 13 -1.61 -9.98 -12.03
N SER A 14 -2.49 -9.24 -11.37
CA SER A 14 -3.68 -8.58 -11.89
C SER A 14 -3.70 -7.05 -11.70
N THR A 15 -2.71 -6.45 -11.05
CA THR A 15 -2.73 -5.00 -10.72
C THR A 15 -1.79 -4.24 -11.66
N ILE A 16 -2.34 -3.25 -12.38
CA ILE A 16 -1.68 -2.41 -13.40
C ILE A 16 -0.58 -1.50 -12.80
N LEU A 17 -0.51 -1.41 -11.46
CA LEU A 17 0.21 -0.40 -10.68
C LEU A 17 1.63 -0.85 -10.25
N GLY A 18 2.27 -1.69 -11.06
CA GLY A 18 3.60 -2.23 -10.76
C GLY A 18 4.67 -1.14 -10.76
N GLY A 19 5.27 -0.86 -9.60
CA GLY A 19 6.37 0.09 -9.44
C GLY A 19 5.96 1.50 -9.03
N GLU A 20 4.65 1.77 -8.89
CA GLU A 20 4.17 3.08 -8.48
C GLU A 20 4.47 3.38 -7.01
N ILE A 21 4.65 4.66 -6.72
CA ILE A 21 4.89 5.16 -5.37
C ILE A 21 3.57 5.71 -4.83
N GLY A 22 3.23 5.32 -3.62
CA GLY A 22 2.05 5.80 -2.93
C GLY A 22 2.32 6.14 -1.47
N ILE A 23 1.32 6.73 -0.83
CA ILE A 23 1.35 7.10 0.59
C ILE A 23 0.26 6.31 1.32
N VAL A 24 0.61 5.71 2.44
CA VAL A 24 -0.36 4.99 3.27
C VAL A 24 -1.33 5.97 3.92
N MET A 25 -2.63 5.74 3.72
CA MET A 25 -3.70 6.63 4.19
C MET A 25 -4.46 6.07 5.40
N THR A 26 -4.37 4.77 5.65
CA THR A 26 -5.08 4.11 6.76
C THR A 26 -4.16 3.23 7.58
N GLU A 27 -4.61 2.87 8.78
CA GLU A 27 -4.00 1.79 9.53
C GLU A 27 -4.17 0.43 8.81
N LEU A 28 -3.33 -0.53 9.17
CA LEU A 28 -3.40 -1.89 8.65
C LEU A 28 -4.66 -2.58 9.17
N ARG A 29 -5.57 -2.94 8.26
CA ARG A 29 -6.80 -3.68 8.58
C ARG A 29 -6.55 -5.17 8.42
N HIS A 30 -6.73 -5.92 9.51
CA HIS A 30 -6.56 -7.37 9.52
C HIS A 30 -7.87 -8.09 9.17
N GLY A 31 -7.91 -8.75 8.03
CA GLY A 31 -8.95 -9.75 7.70
C GLY A 31 -8.49 -11.17 8.02
N VAL A 32 -9.42 -12.13 7.91
CA VAL A 32 -9.20 -13.55 8.28
C VAL A 32 -8.07 -14.21 7.47
N ASN A 33 -7.95 -13.88 6.18
CA ASN A 33 -6.97 -14.50 5.28
C ASN A 33 -5.93 -13.52 4.71
N ALA A 34 -6.14 -12.23 4.87
CA ALA A 34 -5.29 -11.19 4.32
C ALA A 34 -5.45 -9.89 5.11
N SER A 35 -4.40 -9.08 5.16
CA SER A 35 -4.47 -7.74 5.72
C SER A 35 -4.31 -6.70 4.60
N PHE A 36 -4.99 -5.58 4.76
CA PHE A 36 -5.10 -4.57 3.72
C PHE A 36 -4.86 -3.18 4.29
N VAL A 37 -4.40 -2.29 3.42
CA VAL A 37 -4.19 -0.89 3.72
C VAL A 37 -4.57 -0.05 2.51
N ASP A 38 -5.15 1.13 2.73
CA ASP A 38 -5.44 2.05 1.65
C ASP A 38 -4.23 2.93 1.36
N VAL A 39 -3.89 3.06 0.08
CA VAL A 39 -2.75 3.82 -0.40
C VAL A 39 -3.23 4.86 -1.40
N LEU A 40 -2.81 6.10 -1.22
CA LEU A 40 -2.98 7.16 -2.21
C LEU A 40 -1.92 6.99 -3.29
N VAL A 41 -2.34 6.68 -4.51
CA VAL A 41 -1.50 6.52 -5.70
C VAL A 41 -2.06 7.41 -6.80
N ASN A 42 -1.25 8.33 -7.34
CA ASN A 42 -1.65 9.23 -8.44
C ASN A 42 -2.97 9.99 -8.22
N GLY A 43 -3.31 10.32 -6.98
CA GLY A 43 -4.56 11.02 -6.64
C GLY A 43 -5.77 10.13 -6.36
N GLU A 44 -5.63 8.81 -6.51
CA GLU A 44 -6.67 7.82 -6.22
C GLU A 44 -6.33 7.00 -4.98
N ILE A 45 -7.35 6.64 -4.20
CA ILE A 45 -7.19 5.79 -3.01
C ILE A 45 -7.50 4.35 -3.40
N ILE A 46 -6.53 3.46 -3.21
CA ILE A 46 -6.60 2.07 -3.64
C ILE A 46 -6.26 1.15 -2.47
N SER A 47 -7.08 0.13 -2.23
CA SER A 47 -6.81 -0.87 -1.20
C SER A 47 -5.81 -1.90 -1.68
N PHE A 48 -4.67 -2.00 -1.00
CA PHE A 48 -3.62 -2.98 -1.29
C PHE A 48 -3.54 -4.04 -0.21
N ASN A 49 -3.25 -5.27 -0.62
CA ASN A 49 -2.75 -6.28 0.31
C ASN A 49 -1.37 -5.83 0.81
N TRP A 50 -1.15 -5.82 2.12
CA TRP A 50 0.09 -5.32 2.71
C TRP A 50 1.35 -6.04 2.20
N LYS A 51 1.25 -7.31 1.81
CA LYS A 51 2.36 -8.09 1.23
C LYS A 51 2.78 -7.59 -0.16
N GLY A 52 1.87 -6.91 -0.86
CA GLY A 52 2.12 -6.28 -2.16
C GLY A 52 2.79 -4.91 -2.06
N LEU A 53 3.16 -4.46 -0.86
CA LEU A 53 3.77 -3.15 -0.63
C LEU A 53 5.16 -3.30 -0.04
N GLU A 54 6.03 -2.34 -0.37
CA GLU A 54 7.36 -2.19 0.21
C GLU A 54 7.51 -0.77 0.76
N VAL A 55 7.82 -0.63 2.05
CA VAL A 55 8.09 0.70 2.63
C VAL A 55 9.43 1.19 2.11
N ILE A 56 9.41 2.34 1.43
CA ILE A 56 10.63 2.99 0.91
C ILE A 56 11.05 4.18 1.77
N ASN A 57 10.12 4.79 2.50
CA ASN A 57 10.42 5.78 3.53
C ASN A 57 9.36 5.70 4.62
N GLY A 58 9.78 5.44 5.85
CA GLY A 58 8.90 5.33 7.00
C GLY A 58 8.80 6.66 7.74
N ASN A 59 7.59 7.11 8.03
CA ASN A 59 7.38 8.21 8.95
C ASN A 59 7.57 7.67 10.37
N ARG A 60 8.55 8.20 11.10
CA ARG A 60 9.03 7.64 12.37
C ARG A 60 8.51 8.41 13.57
#